data_AF-A0A2V8EU76-F1
#
_entry.id   AF-A0A2V8EU76-F1
#
_cell.length_a   1.000
_cell.length_b   1.000
_cell.length_c   1.000
_cell.angle_alpha   90.00
_cell.angle_beta   90.00
_cell.angle_gamma   90.00
#
_symmetry.space_group_name_H-M   'P 1'
#
loop_
_entity.id
_entity.type
_entity.pdbx_description
1 polymer ?
#
loop_
_entity_poly.entity_id
_entity_poly.type
_entity_poly.pdbx_seq_one_letter_code
_entity_poly.pdbx_strand_id
1 'polypeptide(L)'
;VDRRARGAEPAYGINTGFGSFAEVAIAPDALEALQLNLLRSHAAGLGDPLPPRTVRATIALRANVLAKGFSGIALDTVEALIALLNRGVHPSVPSRGSVGASGDLAPLAHLALVLIGEGEVLDDDDDDQRKGRKERKEDQNALRASRVLRSSVISGSEALRRAGLKPITLGPKEGLALINGTQPSTAVLALALAAAERVARAADIAAALSIDALRGSIHPFEARIHDARPFRGQRTSAANIEALMRGSGINLSHERCGKVQDAYSLRCAAQVHGAVRDALRFIRETVDIEANSATDNPMVFADTGDIVSGGNFHGAPIAIAADLLAAAVVPLATISERRTDRLVDPALSGLPAFLTRDGGLKSGLMLAHVTAAAVASELKSLAHPSGVDTIPTSANREDHVSMSMTAALKAECAVSRAREVIAIEILCACQAIDLLAPLMTSPALAAVHGLVRSRVPALDDDRAPAPDIVAIAQLIETSALEDACDALVK
;
A
#
# COMPACT_ATOMS: atom_id res chain seq x y z
N VAL A 1 7.80 11.33 -34.25
CA VAL A 1 6.62 10.48 -34.55
C VAL A 1 5.93 10.93 -35.84
N ASP A 2 5.52 12.19 -35.98
CA ASP A 2 4.76 12.71 -37.13
C ASP A 2 5.39 12.48 -38.51
N ARG A 3 6.73 12.50 -38.58
CA ARG A 3 7.47 12.19 -39.82
C ARG A 3 7.27 10.74 -40.24
N ARG A 4 7.29 9.82 -39.28
CA ARG A 4 7.14 8.37 -39.48
C ARG A 4 5.69 8.00 -39.76
N ALA A 5 4.75 8.65 -39.10
CA ALA A 5 3.31 8.47 -39.34
C ALA A 5 2.91 8.77 -40.81
N ARG A 6 3.60 9.70 -41.47
CA ARG A 6 3.40 10.06 -42.88
C ARG A 6 4.28 9.27 -43.85
N GLY A 7 5.20 8.46 -43.34
CA GLY A 7 6.15 7.68 -44.14
C GLY A 7 5.57 6.32 -44.54
N ALA A 8 6.18 5.70 -45.56
CA ALA A 8 5.85 4.35 -45.99
C ALA A 8 6.56 3.25 -45.18
N GLU A 9 7.62 3.60 -44.43
CA GLU A 9 8.34 2.65 -43.57
C GLU A 9 7.46 2.26 -42.36
N PRO A 10 7.26 0.95 -42.11
CA PRO A 10 6.49 0.47 -40.96
C PRO A 10 7.11 0.89 -39.63
N ALA A 11 6.27 1.38 -38.72
CA ALA A 11 6.63 1.77 -37.36
C ALA A 11 5.53 1.38 -36.36
N TYR A 12 5.87 0.46 -35.45
CA TYR A 12 4.96 -0.16 -34.49
C TYR A 12 4.12 0.85 -33.71
N GLY A 13 2.79 0.71 -33.76
CA GLY A 13 1.84 1.57 -33.04
C GLY A 13 1.79 3.02 -33.53
N ILE A 14 2.53 3.36 -34.60
CA ILE A 14 2.52 4.69 -35.23
C ILE A 14 1.75 4.64 -36.55
N ASN A 15 2.15 3.76 -37.48
CA ASN A 15 1.46 3.52 -38.76
C ASN A 15 1.20 2.02 -39.01
N THR A 16 1.35 1.18 -37.98
CA THR A 16 0.95 -0.22 -38.01
C THR A 16 0.05 -0.57 -36.81
N GLY A 17 -0.57 -1.75 -36.84
CA GLY A 17 -1.39 -2.28 -35.75
C GLY A 17 -0.62 -2.65 -34.47
N PHE A 18 -1.31 -3.31 -33.53
CA PHE A 18 -0.79 -3.64 -32.20
C PHE A 18 -0.70 -5.15 -31.97
N GLY A 19 0.22 -5.61 -31.11
CA GLY A 19 0.35 -7.02 -30.74
C GLY A 19 0.50 -7.94 -31.96
N SER A 20 -0.41 -8.91 -32.11
CA SER A 20 -0.43 -9.85 -33.24
C SER A 20 -0.68 -9.21 -34.61
N PHE A 21 -1.09 -7.94 -34.65
CA PHE A 21 -1.29 -7.16 -35.87
C PHE A 21 -0.17 -6.14 -36.11
N ALA A 22 0.99 -6.28 -35.45
CA ALA A 22 2.11 -5.35 -35.56
C ALA A 22 2.63 -5.16 -37.00
N GLU A 23 2.47 -6.16 -37.88
CA GLU A 23 2.89 -6.09 -39.28
C GLU A 23 1.81 -5.52 -40.22
N VAL A 24 0.61 -5.20 -39.73
CA VAL A 24 -0.49 -4.65 -40.55
C VAL A 24 -0.33 -3.14 -40.69
N ALA A 25 -0.08 -2.65 -41.92
CA ALA A 25 0.01 -1.23 -42.22
C ALA A 25 -1.36 -0.53 -42.13
N ILE A 26 -1.36 0.70 -41.61
CA ILE A 26 -2.56 1.53 -41.42
C ILE A 26 -2.45 2.78 -42.29
N ALA A 27 -3.53 3.11 -42.99
CA ALA A 27 -3.58 4.29 -43.84
C ALA A 27 -3.51 5.59 -43.00
N PRO A 28 -2.92 6.68 -43.52
CA PRO A 28 -2.74 7.92 -42.77
C PRO A 28 -4.03 8.53 -42.19
N ASP A 29 -5.15 8.40 -42.91
CA ASP A 29 -6.48 8.88 -42.51
C ASP A 29 -7.15 8.00 -41.45
N ALA A 30 -6.64 6.78 -41.21
CA ALA A 30 -7.12 5.86 -40.19
C ALA A 30 -6.31 5.92 -38.88
N LEU A 31 -5.24 6.72 -38.80
CA LEU A 31 -4.34 6.73 -37.64
C LEU A 31 -5.00 7.24 -36.35
N GLU A 32 -5.88 8.25 -36.45
CA GLU A 32 -6.64 8.73 -35.29
C GLU A 32 -7.61 7.65 -34.79
N ALA A 33 -8.38 7.04 -35.71
CA ALA A 33 -9.29 5.95 -35.40
C ALA A 33 -8.56 4.74 -34.79
N LEU A 34 -7.33 4.46 -35.23
CA LEU A 34 -6.48 3.41 -34.65
C LEU A 34 -6.21 3.67 -33.16
N GLN A 35 -5.85 4.89 -32.77
CA GLN A 35 -5.57 5.22 -31.36
C GLN A 35 -6.83 5.18 -30.50
N LEU A 36 -7.96 5.68 -31.01
CA LEU A 36 -9.26 5.62 -30.31
C LEU A 36 -9.72 4.18 -30.09
N ASN A 37 -9.63 3.35 -31.14
CA ASN A 37 -10.03 1.94 -31.07
C ASN A 37 -9.12 1.15 -30.13
N LEU A 38 -7.83 1.50 -30.04
CA LEU A 38 -6.93 0.94 -29.05
C LEU A 38 -7.45 1.18 -27.63
N LEU A 39 -7.70 2.44 -27.24
CA LEU A 39 -8.18 2.76 -25.89
C LEU A 39 -9.49 2.01 -25.57
N ARG A 40 -10.47 2.06 -26.48
CA ARG A 40 -11.79 1.43 -26.27
C ARG A 40 -11.71 -0.09 -26.13
N SER A 41 -10.92 -0.75 -26.98
CA SER A 41 -10.77 -2.22 -26.93
C SER A 41 -9.96 -2.69 -25.74
N HIS A 42 -9.03 -1.87 -25.25
CA HIS A 42 -8.13 -2.23 -24.14
C HIS A 42 -8.71 -1.90 -22.78
N ALA A 43 -9.75 -1.07 -22.69
CA ALA A 43 -10.51 -0.80 -21.46
C ALA A 43 -11.39 -2.00 -21.04
N ALA A 44 -10.78 -3.17 -20.91
CA ALA A 44 -11.40 -4.46 -20.58
C ALA A 44 -11.21 -4.85 -19.10
N GLY A 45 -10.80 -3.89 -18.25
CA GLY A 45 -10.59 -4.12 -16.82
C GLY A 45 -11.88 -4.45 -16.06
N LEU A 46 -11.76 -5.22 -14.98
CA LEU A 46 -12.85 -5.66 -14.10
C LEU A 46 -12.48 -5.53 -12.61
N GLY A 47 -13.45 -5.78 -11.73
CA GLY A 47 -13.28 -5.73 -10.28
C GLY A 47 -13.53 -4.34 -9.70
N ASP A 48 -13.36 -4.22 -8.37
CA ASP A 48 -13.58 -2.95 -7.68
C ASP A 48 -12.62 -1.87 -8.22
N PRO A 49 -13.08 -0.61 -8.38
CA PRO A 49 -12.23 0.49 -8.79
C PRO A 49 -11.06 0.72 -7.82
N LEU A 50 -9.90 1.07 -8.37
CA LEU A 50 -8.76 1.52 -7.59
C LEU A 50 -9.13 2.78 -6.77
N PRO A 51 -8.67 2.90 -5.51
CA PRO A 51 -8.94 4.08 -4.71
C PRO A 51 -8.43 5.37 -5.37
N PRO A 52 -9.09 6.54 -5.16
CA PRO A 52 -8.66 7.81 -5.75
C PRO A 52 -7.18 8.14 -5.52
N ARG A 53 -6.63 7.84 -4.33
CA ARG A 53 -5.19 8.02 -4.04
C ARG A 53 -4.29 7.25 -5.02
N THR A 54 -4.69 6.04 -5.40
CA THR A 54 -3.96 5.17 -6.33
C THR A 54 -4.08 5.70 -7.75
N VAL A 55 -5.29 6.09 -8.17
CA VAL A 55 -5.51 6.72 -9.48
C VAL A 55 -4.69 8.00 -9.65
N ARG A 56 -4.66 8.85 -8.62
CA ARG A 56 -3.82 10.06 -8.60
C ARG A 56 -2.33 9.74 -8.74
N ALA A 57 -1.83 8.75 -8.01
CA ALA A 57 -0.45 8.29 -8.13
C ALA A 57 -0.14 7.75 -9.53
N THR A 58 -1.06 6.96 -10.12
CA THR A 58 -0.95 6.48 -11.51
C THR A 58 -0.85 7.63 -12.50
N ILE A 59 -1.71 8.66 -12.40
CA ILE A 59 -1.67 9.84 -13.28
C ILE A 59 -0.33 10.57 -13.13
N ALA A 60 0.12 10.80 -11.89
CA ALA A 60 1.39 11.48 -11.62
C ALA A 60 2.59 10.72 -12.21
N LEU A 61 2.65 9.40 -12.00
CA LEU A 61 3.69 8.55 -12.57
C LEU A 61 3.63 8.55 -14.10
N ARG A 62 2.43 8.47 -14.70
CA ARG A 62 2.32 8.45 -16.17
C ARG A 62 2.77 9.78 -16.77
N ALA A 63 2.34 10.89 -16.20
CA ALA A 63 2.81 12.21 -16.61
C ALA A 63 4.35 12.33 -16.48
N ASN A 64 4.94 11.86 -15.37
CA ASN A 64 6.40 11.86 -15.16
C ASN A 64 7.14 11.05 -16.23
N VAL A 65 6.66 9.86 -16.56
CA VAL A 65 7.29 8.99 -17.56
C VAL A 65 7.21 9.62 -18.95
N LEU A 66 6.06 10.19 -19.31
CA LEU A 66 5.86 10.83 -20.62
C LEU A 66 6.70 12.10 -20.78
N ALA A 67 6.84 12.89 -19.71
CA ALA A 67 7.62 14.11 -19.69
C ALA A 67 9.14 13.89 -19.92
N LYS A 68 9.63 12.64 -19.84
CA LYS A 68 11.04 12.32 -20.16
C LYS A 68 11.38 12.44 -21.63
N GLY A 69 10.38 12.52 -22.52
CA GLY A 69 10.58 12.80 -23.95
C GLY A 69 10.86 11.58 -24.82
N PHE A 70 10.83 10.36 -24.29
CA PHE A 70 11.07 9.13 -25.05
C PHE A 70 9.82 8.48 -25.64
N SER A 71 8.64 9.04 -25.37
CA SER A 71 7.35 8.49 -25.82
C SER A 71 6.85 9.08 -27.14
N GLY A 72 7.37 10.24 -27.56
CA GLY A 72 6.90 10.93 -28.76
C GLY A 72 5.43 11.36 -28.70
N ILE A 73 4.90 11.57 -27.49
CA ILE A 73 3.55 12.08 -27.21
C ILE A 73 3.54 13.62 -27.30
N ALA A 74 2.40 14.23 -27.60
CA ALA A 74 2.26 15.68 -27.63
C ALA A 74 2.29 16.27 -26.21
N LEU A 75 2.81 17.49 -26.10
CA LEU A 75 2.84 18.23 -24.82
C LEU A 75 1.44 18.44 -24.27
N ASP A 76 0.49 18.86 -25.11
CA ASP A 76 -0.91 19.10 -24.74
C ASP A 76 -1.56 17.87 -24.06
N THR A 77 -1.21 16.65 -24.50
CA THR A 77 -1.69 15.40 -23.90
C THR A 77 -1.14 15.18 -22.49
N VAL A 78 0.14 15.49 -22.28
CA VAL A 78 0.76 15.45 -20.95
C VAL A 78 0.17 16.51 -20.03
N GLU A 79 -0.06 17.72 -20.54
CA GLU A 79 -0.70 18.81 -19.80
C GLU A 79 -2.15 18.46 -19.44
N ALA A 80 -2.89 17.77 -20.31
CA ALA A 80 -4.23 17.27 -20.01
C ALA A 80 -4.24 16.24 -18.87
N LEU A 81 -3.29 15.31 -18.83
CA LEU A 81 -3.11 14.38 -17.70
C LEU A 81 -2.85 15.14 -16.38
N ILE A 82 -1.95 16.12 -16.41
CA ILE A 82 -1.64 16.97 -15.25
C ILE A 82 -2.88 17.77 -14.82
N ALA A 83 -3.68 18.25 -15.78
CA ALA A 83 -4.91 18.97 -15.50
C ALA A 83 -5.97 18.08 -14.82
N LEU A 84 -6.14 16.81 -15.22
CA LEU A 84 -6.99 15.86 -14.50
C LEU A 84 -6.58 15.75 -13.03
N LEU A 85 -5.27 15.54 -12.78
CA LEU A 85 -4.73 15.41 -11.43
C LEU A 85 -4.97 16.66 -10.56
N ASN A 86 -4.72 17.83 -11.13
CA ASN A 86 -4.85 19.13 -10.46
C ASN A 86 -6.32 19.51 -10.20
N ARG A 87 -7.23 19.11 -11.08
CA ARG A 87 -8.68 19.39 -10.94
C ARG A 87 -9.44 18.33 -10.15
N GLY A 88 -8.75 17.30 -9.63
CA GLY A 88 -9.37 16.25 -8.84
C GLY A 88 -10.32 15.35 -9.65
N VAL A 89 -10.08 15.20 -10.96
CA VAL A 89 -10.84 14.26 -11.79
C VAL A 89 -10.20 12.89 -11.66
N HIS A 90 -10.89 11.95 -11.03
CA HIS A 90 -10.39 10.60 -10.74
C HIS A 90 -11.10 9.56 -11.61
N PRO A 91 -10.51 9.14 -12.75
CA PRO A 91 -11.07 8.05 -13.56
C PRO A 91 -11.40 6.80 -12.73
N SER A 92 -12.53 6.17 -13.03
CA SER A 92 -12.91 4.88 -12.47
C SER A 92 -12.04 3.81 -13.14
N VAL A 93 -11.00 3.36 -12.45
CA VAL A 93 -10.02 2.39 -12.98
C VAL A 93 -10.22 1.04 -12.29
N PRO A 94 -10.72 0.00 -12.97
CA PRO A 94 -10.88 -1.33 -12.38
C PRO A 94 -9.53 -1.94 -11.96
N SER A 95 -9.52 -2.69 -10.85
CA SER A 95 -8.31 -3.26 -10.28
C SER A 95 -7.74 -4.48 -11.03
N ARG A 96 -8.52 -5.18 -11.86
CA ARG A 96 -8.09 -6.40 -12.58
C ARG A 96 -8.07 -6.18 -14.09
N GLY A 97 -7.23 -6.95 -14.77
CA GLY A 97 -7.10 -6.97 -16.24
C GLY A 97 -5.68 -6.76 -16.75
N SER A 98 -4.75 -6.33 -15.88
CA SER A 98 -3.33 -6.28 -16.21
C SER A 98 -2.63 -7.60 -15.87
N VAL A 99 -1.78 -8.06 -16.80
CA VAL A 99 -0.79 -9.12 -16.60
C VAL A 99 0.65 -8.58 -16.51
N GLY A 100 0.85 -7.26 -16.60
CA GLY A 100 2.16 -6.62 -16.58
C GLY A 100 3.10 -7.10 -17.70
N ALA A 101 2.53 -7.46 -18.87
CA ALA A 101 3.23 -7.98 -20.05
C ALA A 101 3.71 -6.86 -20.96
N SER A 102 2.75 -6.15 -21.57
CA SER A 102 2.91 -4.91 -22.36
C SER A 102 2.61 -3.67 -21.50
N GLY A 103 2.94 -3.75 -20.21
CA GLY A 103 2.49 -2.82 -19.17
C GLY A 103 1.07 -3.10 -18.67
N ASP A 104 0.55 -2.19 -17.87
CA ASP A 104 -0.78 -2.22 -17.26
C ASP A 104 -1.84 -1.65 -18.21
N LEU A 105 -1.96 -2.27 -19.39
CA LEU A 105 -2.78 -1.80 -20.51
C LEU A 105 -4.23 -1.47 -20.11
N ALA A 106 -4.94 -2.42 -19.50
CA ALA A 106 -6.35 -2.26 -19.22
C ALA A 106 -6.65 -1.16 -18.17
N PRO A 107 -5.95 -1.11 -17.02
CA PRO A 107 -6.10 0.01 -16.09
C PRO A 107 -5.77 1.37 -16.71
N LEU A 108 -4.70 1.47 -17.51
CA LEU A 108 -4.34 2.73 -18.16
C LEU A 108 -5.31 3.13 -19.28
N ALA A 109 -5.91 2.17 -19.98
CA ALA A 109 -6.93 2.45 -21.00
C ALA A 109 -8.19 3.07 -20.39
N HIS A 110 -8.67 2.53 -19.26
CA HIS A 110 -9.79 3.12 -18.50
C HIS A 110 -9.49 4.57 -18.07
N LEU A 111 -8.26 4.85 -17.63
CA LEU A 111 -7.82 6.21 -17.32
C LEU A 111 -7.80 7.10 -18.57
N ALA A 112 -7.22 6.61 -19.66
CA ALA A 112 -7.03 7.37 -20.90
C ALA A 112 -8.35 7.71 -21.62
N LEU A 113 -9.39 6.86 -21.49
CA LEU A 113 -10.71 7.15 -22.04
C LEU A 113 -11.28 8.48 -21.51
N VAL A 114 -11.01 8.83 -20.24
CA VAL A 114 -11.48 10.10 -19.67
C VAL A 114 -10.86 11.31 -20.36
N LEU A 115 -9.60 11.23 -20.82
CA LEU A 115 -8.94 12.34 -21.53
C LEU A 115 -9.66 12.69 -22.84
N ILE A 116 -10.26 11.70 -23.51
CA ILE A 116 -11.00 11.87 -24.76
C ILE A 116 -12.51 12.07 -24.52
N GLY A 117 -12.94 12.26 -23.27
CA GLY A 117 -14.34 12.46 -22.90
C GLY A 117 -15.20 11.19 -22.87
N GLU A 118 -14.58 10.02 -22.93
CA GLU A 118 -15.22 8.71 -22.76
C GLU A 118 -14.96 8.14 -21.35
N GLY A 119 -15.38 6.91 -21.09
CA GLY A 119 -15.18 6.25 -19.81
C GLY A 119 -15.97 6.87 -18.66
N GLU A 120 -15.58 6.51 -17.44
CA GLU A 120 -16.27 6.87 -16.20
C GLU A 120 -15.29 7.50 -15.20
N VAL A 121 -15.80 8.38 -14.35
CA VAL A 121 -15.09 9.06 -13.27
C VAL A 121 -15.83 8.82 -11.97
N LEU A 122 -15.09 8.57 -10.89
CA LEU A 122 -15.66 8.48 -9.55
C LEU A 122 -16.13 9.87 -9.12
N ASP A 123 -17.42 9.99 -8.82
CA ASP A 123 -18.08 11.24 -8.43
C ASP A 123 -17.97 11.40 -6.91
N ASP A 124 -16.90 12.06 -6.48
CA ASP A 124 -16.63 12.36 -5.07
C ASP A 124 -17.47 13.56 -4.55
N ASP A 125 -18.24 14.24 -5.42
CA ASP A 125 -18.99 15.47 -5.12
C ASP A 125 -20.24 15.26 -4.22
N ASP A 126 -20.69 14.03 -3.98
CA ASP A 126 -22.00 13.80 -3.32
C ASP A 126 -21.95 13.64 -1.78
N ASP A 127 -20.77 13.50 -1.14
CA ASP A 127 -20.72 13.22 0.32
C ASP A 127 -20.16 14.36 1.19
N ASP A 128 -19.25 15.22 0.69
CA ASP A 128 -18.63 16.28 1.53
C ASP A 128 -19.25 17.68 1.37
N GLN A 129 -19.83 18.02 0.21
CA GLN A 129 -20.43 19.36 -0.01
C GLN A 129 -21.94 19.43 0.27
N ARG A 130 -22.70 18.32 0.09
CA ARG A 130 -24.17 18.31 0.33
C ARG A 130 -24.57 18.05 1.78
N LYS A 131 -23.78 17.30 2.56
CA LYS A 131 -24.08 17.00 3.98
C LYS A 131 -23.58 18.04 4.97
N GLY A 132 -23.14 19.21 4.49
CA GLY A 132 -22.79 20.35 5.31
C GLY A 132 -23.97 21.08 5.98
N ARG A 133 -25.23 20.64 5.86
CA ARG A 133 -26.37 21.45 6.40
C ARG A 133 -27.60 20.76 6.97
N LYS A 134 -27.74 19.45 7.02
CA LYS A 134 -28.83 18.81 7.78
C LYS A 134 -28.45 17.40 8.22
N GLU A 135 -28.72 17.11 9.49
CA GLU A 135 -28.63 15.79 10.15
C GLU A 135 -27.25 15.41 10.71
N ARG A 136 -26.80 16.21 11.69
CA ARG A 136 -26.07 15.67 12.83
C ARG A 136 -27.09 15.19 13.87
N LYS A 137 -27.36 13.88 13.93
CA LYS A 137 -27.61 13.13 15.16
C LYS A 137 -27.86 11.65 14.85
N GLU A 138 -27.09 10.82 15.55
CA GLU A 138 -27.28 9.40 15.83
C GLU A 138 -26.97 8.39 14.71
N ASP A 139 -26.31 7.30 15.12
CA ASP A 139 -25.73 6.18 14.35
C ASP A 139 -24.52 6.43 13.45
N GLN A 140 -23.34 6.55 14.09
CA GLN A 140 -22.02 6.57 13.40
C GLN A 140 -21.19 5.27 13.55
N ASN A 141 -21.68 4.20 14.20
CA ASN A 141 -20.81 3.08 14.57
C ASN A 141 -21.01 1.74 13.82
N ALA A 142 -21.83 1.67 12.77
CA ALA A 142 -22.06 0.39 12.05
C ALA A 142 -21.87 0.43 10.51
N LEU A 143 -21.47 1.56 9.91
CA LEU A 143 -21.60 1.74 8.45
C LEU A 143 -20.32 2.19 7.70
N ARG A 144 -19.13 1.79 8.15
CA ARG A 144 -17.87 2.06 7.40
C ARG A 144 -17.21 0.83 6.77
N ALA A 145 -17.55 -0.39 7.18
CA ALA A 145 -17.10 -1.62 6.51
C ALA A 145 -17.85 -1.91 5.19
N SER A 146 -18.85 -1.09 4.85
CA SER A 146 -19.74 -1.22 3.69
C SER A 146 -19.60 -0.04 2.70
N ARG A 147 -18.66 0.89 2.93
CA ARG A 147 -18.59 2.18 2.22
C ARG A 147 -17.98 2.13 0.81
N VAL A 148 -17.75 0.93 0.27
CA VAL A 148 -17.50 0.69 -1.17
C VAL A 148 -18.83 0.55 -1.94
N LEU A 149 -19.99 0.55 -1.26
CA LEU A 149 -21.29 0.59 -1.92
C LEU A 149 -21.59 1.98 -2.51
N ARG A 150 -21.15 2.11 -3.77
CA ARG A 150 -21.53 3.12 -4.77
C ARG A 150 -21.05 4.54 -4.49
N SER A 151 -19.75 4.79 -4.65
CA SER A 151 -19.35 6.07 -5.27
C SER A 151 -20.19 6.22 -6.55
N SER A 152 -20.94 7.31 -6.70
CA SER A 152 -21.59 7.60 -7.98
C SER A 152 -20.51 7.64 -9.06
N VAL A 153 -20.86 7.19 -10.26
CA VAL A 153 -20.00 7.37 -11.44
C VAL A 153 -20.68 8.34 -12.37
N ILE A 154 -19.89 9.24 -12.94
CA ILE A 154 -20.32 10.16 -14.00
C ILE A 154 -19.52 9.85 -15.27
N SER A 155 -20.05 10.20 -16.44
CA SER A 155 -19.31 10.05 -17.69
C SER A 155 -18.06 10.94 -17.69
N GLY A 156 -16.99 10.49 -18.36
CA GLY A 156 -15.78 11.28 -18.52
C GLY A 156 -16.05 12.66 -19.14
N SER A 157 -16.93 12.73 -20.14
CA SER A 157 -17.39 14.00 -20.74
C SER A 157 -18.02 14.96 -19.73
N GLU A 158 -18.85 14.45 -18.82
CA GLU A 158 -19.46 15.27 -17.76
C GLU A 158 -18.42 15.74 -16.76
N ALA A 159 -17.52 14.85 -16.33
CA ALA A 159 -16.45 15.17 -15.39
C ALA A 159 -15.51 16.24 -15.96
N LEU A 160 -15.07 16.11 -17.22
CA LEU A 160 -14.26 17.12 -17.89
C LEU A 160 -14.98 18.47 -17.93
N ARG A 161 -16.27 18.48 -18.31
CA ARG A 161 -17.09 19.69 -18.36
C ARG A 161 -17.18 20.38 -17.00
N ARG A 162 -17.46 19.64 -15.93
CA ARG A 162 -17.50 20.16 -14.54
C ARG A 162 -16.16 20.72 -14.10
N ALA A 163 -15.07 20.04 -14.48
CA ALA A 163 -13.71 20.47 -14.19
C ALA A 163 -13.22 21.62 -15.09
N GLY A 164 -14.02 22.10 -16.05
CA GLY A 164 -13.61 23.15 -17.00
C GLY A 164 -12.51 22.71 -17.98
N LEU A 165 -12.45 21.41 -18.27
CA LEU A 165 -11.52 20.77 -19.20
C LEU A 165 -12.25 20.38 -20.50
N LYS A 166 -11.50 20.19 -21.57
CA LYS A 166 -12.01 19.75 -22.88
C LYS A 166 -11.40 18.40 -23.23
N PRO A 167 -12.14 17.51 -23.92
CA PRO A 167 -11.58 16.31 -24.51
C PRO A 167 -10.40 16.64 -25.44
N ILE A 168 -9.35 15.82 -25.40
CA ILE A 168 -8.24 15.91 -26.34
C ILE A 168 -8.50 15.05 -27.59
N THR A 169 -7.83 15.38 -28.68
CA THR A 169 -7.77 14.56 -29.90
C THR A 169 -6.40 13.88 -29.95
N LEU A 170 -6.37 12.56 -30.14
CA LEU A 170 -5.12 11.80 -30.15
C LEU A 170 -4.45 11.84 -31.52
N GLY A 171 -3.18 12.22 -31.52
CA GLY A 171 -2.28 12.05 -32.66
C GLY A 171 -1.69 10.64 -32.76
N PRO A 172 -0.89 10.36 -33.81
CA PRO A 172 -0.22 9.07 -33.96
C PRO A 172 0.61 8.70 -32.73
N LYS A 173 0.58 7.41 -32.34
CA LYS A 173 1.23 6.84 -31.14
C LYS A 173 0.61 7.24 -29.79
N GLU A 174 -0.15 8.33 -29.68
CA GLU A 174 -0.55 8.86 -28.37
C GLU A 174 -1.43 7.91 -27.56
N GLY A 175 -2.32 7.15 -28.21
CA GLY A 175 -3.12 6.13 -27.52
C GLY A 175 -2.24 5.06 -26.89
N LEU A 176 -1.27 4.54 -27.65
CA LEU A 176 -0.31 3.57 -27.13
C LEU A 176 0.58 4.17 -26.02
N ALA A 177 1.07 5.39 -26.24
CA ALA A 177 1.84 6.16 -25.28
C ALA A 177 1.03 6.58 -24.05
N LEU A 178 -0.29 6.39 -24.00
CA LEU A 178 -1.05 6.56 -22.75
C LEU A 178 -1.15 5.26 -21.95
N ILE A 179 -1.14 4.11 -22.63
CA ILE A 179 -1.50 2.83 -22.01
C ILE A 179 -0.36 1.82 -21.86
N ASN A 180 0.78 2.02 -22.51
CA ASN A 180 1.90 1.10 -22.45
C ASN A 180 2.90 1.50 -21.35
N GLY A 181 2.86 0.82 -20.22
CA GLY A 181 3.78 1.04 -19.09
C GLY A 181 3.27 0.51 -17.75
N THR A 182 4.09 0.59 -16.71
CA THR A 182 3.89 -0.10 -15.41
C THR A 182 3.33 0.79 -14.30
N GLN A 183 2.75 1.94 -14.65
CA GLN A 183 2.40 2.98 -13.68
C GLN A 183 1.33 2.57 -12.65
N PRO A 184 0.22 1.90 -13.02
CA PRO A 184 -0.75 1.39 -12.05
C PRO A 184 -0.16 0.43 -11.02
N SER A 185 0.59 -0.59 -11.46
CA SER A 185 1.21 -1.56 -10.56
C SER A 185 2.28 -0.90 -9.68
N THR A 186 3.07 0.02 -10.24
CA THR A 186 4.04 0.84 -9.49
C THR A 186 3.34 1.74 -8.46
N ALA A 187 2.21 2.37 -8.80
CA ALA A 187 1.45 3.22 -7.90
C ALA A 187 0.91 2.44 -6.69
N VAL A 188 0.30 1.27 -6.93
CA VAL A 188 -0.18 0.39 -5.86
C VAL A 188 0.98 -0.03 -4.96
N LEU A 189 2.10 -0.49 -5.53
CA LEU A 189 3.27 -0.90 -4.76
C LEU A 189 3.88 0.28 -3.96
N ALA A 190 4.01 1.45 -4.56
CA ALA A 190 4.60 2.62 -3.90
C ALA A 190 3.78 3.06 -2.67
N LEU A 191 2.44 3.06 -2.79
CA LEU A 191 1.52 3.37 -1.69
C LEU A 191 1.53 2.28 -0.62
N ALA A 192 1.53 0.99 -1.02
CA ALA A 192 1.64 -0.14 -0.11
C ALA A 192 2.96 -0.10 0.67
N LEU A 193 4.07 0.25 0.01
CA LEU A 193 5.38 0.38 0.65
C LEU A 193 5.40 1.54 1.66
N ALA A 194 4.83 2.70 1.32
CA ALA A 194 4.71 3.81 2.26
C ALA A 194 3.86 3.43 3.49
N ALA A 195 2.80 2.64 3.30
CA ALA A 195 2.01 2.08 4.40
C ALA A 195 2.82 1.06 5.22
N ALA A 196 3.61 0.20 4.58
CA ALA A 196 4.46 -0.78 5.25
C ALA A 196 5.54 -0.12 6.12
N GLU A 197 6.09 1.01 5.69
CA GLU A 197 7.05 1.81 6.47
C GLU A 197 6.41 2.34 7.77
N ARG A 198 5.15 2.83 7.70
CA ARG A 198 4.36 3.20 8.90
C ARG A 198 4.10 2.00 9.79
N VAL A 199 3.72 0.87 9.21
CA VAL A 199 3.49 -0.39 9.92
C VAL A 199 4.75 -0.88 10.64
N ALA A 200 5.93 -0.76 10.03
CA ALA A 200 7.20 -1.14 10.66
C ALA A 200 7.55 -0.25 11.88
N ARG A 201 7.22 1.05 11.82
CA ARG A 201 7.37 1.96 12.97
C ARG A 201 6.36 1.64 14.08
N ALA A 202 5.10 1.41 13.72
CA ALA A 202 4.08 0.96 14.67
C ALA A 202 4.41 -0.40 15.31
N ALA A 203 5.09 -1.30 14.59
CA ALA A 203 5.53 -2.58 15.14
C ALA A 203 6.57 -2.41 16.26
N ASP A 204 7.52 -1.47 16.13
CA ASP A 204 8.47 -1.15 17.21
C ASP A 204 7.76 -0.57 18.43
N ILE A 205 6.75 0.30 18.23
CA ILE A 205 5.91 0.84 19.30
C ILE A 205 5.12 -0.27 20.00
N ALA A 206 4.47 -1.14 19.22
CA ALA A 206 3.72 -2.28 19.75
C ALA A 206 4.61 -3.23 20.55
N ALA A 207 5.81 -3.55 20.03
CA ALA A 207 6.78 -4.36 20.75
C ALA A 207 7.22 -3.70 22.06
N ALA A 208 7.52 -2.39 22.06
CA ALA A 208 7.91 -1.67 23.26
C ALA A 208 6.78 -1.68 24.33
N LEU A 209 5.53 -1.42 23.93
CA LEU A 209 4.36 -1.53 24.82
C LEU A 209 4.23 -2.94 25.40
N SER A 210 4.31 -3.97 24.55
CA SER A 210 4.18 -5.37 24.96
C SER A 210 5.31 -5.84 25.87
N ILE A 211 6.57 -5.50 25.55
CA ILE A 211 7.74 -5.86 26.36
C ILE A 211 7.63 -5.18 27.73
N ASP A 212 7.24 -3.91 27.76
CA ASP A 212 7.04 -3.19 29.00
C ASP A 212 5.92 -3.82 29.85
N ALA A 213 4.73 -4.03 29.27
CA ALA A 213 3.59 -4.67 29.94
C ALA A 213 3.91 -6.09 30.45
N LEU A 214 4.76 -6.83 29.75
CA LEU A 214 5.22 -8.17 30.16
C LEU A 214 6.38 -8.15 31.14
N ARG A 215 6.82 -6.96 31.58
CA ARG A 215 7.98 -6.79 32.47
C ARG A 215 9.23 -7.47 31.90
N GLY A 216 9.42 -7.34 30.58
CA GLY A 216 10.53 -7.92 29.83
C GLY A 216 11.76 -7.01 29.81
N SER A 217 12.94 -7.60 29.58
CA SER A 217 14.24 -6.94 29.63
C SER A 217 14.46 -5.94 28.49
N ILE A 218 15.09 -4.81 28.82
CA ILE A 218 15.60 -3.84 27.84
C ILE A 218 16.99 -4.24 27.30
N HIS A 219 17.73 -5.11 27.99
CA HIS A 219 19.09 -5.52 27.60
C HIS A 219 19.23 -6.08 26.18
N PRO A 220 18.25 -6.82 25.61
CA PRO A 220 18.30 -7.25 24.22
C PRO A 220 18.46 -6.15 23.18
N PHE A 221 18.15 -4.90 23.53
CA PHE A 221 18.18 -3.73 22.64
C PHE A 221 19.46 -2.90 22.80
N GLU A 222 20.40 -3.35 23.63
CA GLU A 222 21.65 -2.65 23.85
C GLU A 222 22.47 -2.52 22.55
N ALA A 223 22.92 -1.30 22.24
CA ALA A 223 23.66 -0.96 21.02
C ALA A 223 24.81 -1.95 20.67
N ARG A 224 25.61 -2.38 21.66
CA ARG A 224 26.74 -3.31 21.46
C ARG A 224 26.34 -4.62 20.80
N ILE A 225 25.14 -5.15 21.09
CA ILE A 225 24.62 -6.38 20.49
C ILE A 225 24.37 -6.17 18.99
N HIS A 226 23.84 -5.02 18.62
CA HIS A 226 23.44 -4.73 17.25
C HIS A 226 24.57 -4.14 16.41
N ASP A 227 25.54 -3.49 17.03
CA ASP A 227 26.78 -3.08 16.37
C ASP A 227 27.65 -4.31 16.01
N ALA A 228 27.61 -5.37 16.83
CA ALA A 228 28.27 -6.63 16.51
C ALA A 228 27.65 -7.38 15.31
N ARG A 229 26.41 -7.04 14.92
CA ARG A 229 25.70 -7.60 13.74
C ARG A 229 25.07 -6.45 12.93
N PRO A 230 25.85 -5.74 12.10
CA PRO A 230 25.60 -4.35 11.71
C PRO A 230 24.53 -4.14 10.62
N PHE A 231 23.49 -4.97 10.57
CA PHE A 231 22.30 -4.69 9.76
C PHE A 231 21.68 -3.35 10.17
N ARG A 232 21.44 -2.48 9.19
CA ARG A 232 20.97 -1.11 9.46
C ARG A 232 19.57 -1.12 10.07
N GLY A 233 18.65 -1.91 9.50
CA GLY A 233 17.30 -2.04 10.04
C GLY A 233 17.29 -2.58 11.47
N GLN A 234 18.16 -3.56 11.77
CA GLN A 234 18.28 -4.14 13.11
C GLN A 234 18.70 -3.08 14.15
N ARG A 235 19.70 -2.26 13.82
CA ARG A 235 20.14 -1.15 14.68
C ARG A 235 19.04 -0.10 14.88
N THR A 236 18.29 0.22 13.82
CA THR A 236 17.16 1.15 13.92
C THR A 236 16.08 0.63 14.86
N SER A 237 15.59 -0.61 14.68
CA SER A 237 14.54 -1.15 15.55
C SER A 237 15.00 -1.30 17.00
N ALA A 238 16.27 -1.69 17.23
CA ALA A 238 16.82 -1.73 18.58
C ALA A 238 16.83 -0.35 19.25
N ALA A 239 17.36 0.66 18.57
CA ALA A 239 17.42 2.02 19.08
C ALA A 239 16.01 2.60 19.35
N ASN A 240 15.04 2.33 18.46
CA ASN A 240 13.65 2.75 18.65
C ASN A 240 13.06 2.11 19.92
N ILE A 241 13.14 0.79 20.07
CA ILE A 241 12.55 0.07 21.22
C ILE A 241 13.23 0.48 22.53
N GLU A 242 14.56 0.60 22.56
CA GLU A 242 15.31 1.07 23.73
C GLU A 242 14.89 2.50 24.13
N ALA A 243 14.79 3.41 23.16
CA ALA A 243 14.38 4.79 23.41
C ALA A 243 12.95 4.87 23.96
N LEU A 244 12.02 4.12 23.37
CA LEU A 244 10.63 4.07 23.80
C LEU A 244 10.48 3.56 25.23
N MET A 245 11.26 2.57 25.67
CA MET A 245 11.14 1.99 27.02
C MET A 245 11.88 2.76 28.11
N ARG A 246 12.64 3.80 27.77
CA ARG A 246 13.50 4.53 28.71
C ARG A 246 12.69 5.18 29.84
N GLY A 247 13.04 4.84 31.08
CA GLY A 247 12.42 5.41 32.28
C GLY A 247 11.07 4.79 32.67
N SER A 248 10.71 3.63 32.11
CA SER A 248 9.50 2.91 32.54
C SER A 248 9.62 2.36 33.96
N GLY A 249 8.66 2.70 34.81
CA GLY A 249 8.51 2.11 36.15
C GLY A 249 8.05 0.65 36.09
N ILE A 250 7.27 0.27 35.07
CA ILE A 250 6.90 -1.13 34.83
C ILE A 250 8.14 -1.95 34.49
N ASN A 251 8.98 -1.48 33.56
CA ASN A 251 10.23 -2.16 33.22
C ASN A 251 11.13 -2.30 34.46
N LEU A 252 11.36 -1.22 35.21
CA LEU A 252 12.18 -1.27 36.42
C LEU A 252 11.65 -2.23 37.49
N SER A 253 10.34 -2.53 37.53
CA SER A 253 9.78 -3.50 38.48
C SER A 253 10.33 -4.94 38.31
N HIS A 254 10.99 -5.24 37.20
CA HIS A 254 11.49 -6.59 36.90
C HIS A 254 12.98 -6.80 37.21
N GLU A 255 13.71 -5.80 37.71
CA GLU A 255 15.18 -5.85 37.93
C GLU A 255 15.61 -7.08 38.77
N ARG A 256 14.76 -7.56 39.68
CA ARG A 256 15.03 -8.69 40.58
C ARG A 256 14.09 -9.88 40.38
N CYS A 257 13.53 -10.05 39.17
CA CYS A 257 12.52 -11.09 38.91
C CYS A 257 13.09 -12.52 38.76
N GLY A 258 14.42 -12.68 38.75
CA GLY A 258 15.08 -13.99 38.63
C GLY A 258 15.05 -14.61 37.22
N LYS A 259 14.35 -13.99 36.25
CA LYS A 259 14.36 -14.42 34.85
C LYS A 259 15.73 -14.09 34.23
N VAL A 260 16.32 -15.07 33.56
CA VAL A 260 17.63 -14.91 32.89
C VAL A 260 17.46 -14.41 31.45
N GLN A 261 16.42 -14.86 30.75
CA GLN A 261 16.14 -14.48 29.36
C GLN A 261 14.64 -14.40 29.09
N ASP A 262 14.27 -13.44 28.25
CA ASP A 262 12.94 -13.40 27.65
C ASP A 262 12.84 -14.32 26.43
N ALA A 263 11.60 -14.68 26.12
CA ALA A 263 11.24 -15.42 24.92
C ALA A 263 11.54 -14.62 23.64
N TYR A 264 11.66 -15.33 22.52
CA TYR A 264 12.14 -14.74 21.27
C TYR A 264 11.19 -13.67 20.70
N SER A 265 9.88 -13.78 20.92
CA SER A 265 8.94 -12.75 20.45
C SER A 265 9.19 -11.37 21.08
N LEU A 266 9.83 -11.34 22.26
CA LEU A 266 10.31 -10.13 22.93
C LEU A 266 11.77 -9.83 22.54
N ARG A 267 12.66 -10.81 22.78
CA ARG A 267 14.12 -10.63 22.69
C ARG A 267 14.66 -10.49 21.26
N CYS A 268 13.96 -11.05 20.27
CA CYS A 268 14.37 -11.03 18.87
C CYS A 268 13.64 -9.96 18.04
N ALA A 269 12.89 -9.04 18.69
CA ALA A 269 12.09 -8.03 18.00
C ALA A 269 12.94 -7.16 17.06
N ALA A 270 14.12 -6.70 17.51
CA ALA A 270 15.01 -5.87 16.70
C ALA A 270 15.53 -6.60 15.45
N GLN A 271 15.87 -7.89 15.58
CA GLN A 271 16.35 -8.72 14.47
C GLN A 271 15.26 -8.93 13.43
N VAL A 272 14.03 -9.23 13.88
CA VAL A 272 12.90 -9.49 12.98
C VAL A 272 12.39 -8.21 12.34
N HIS A 273 12.08 -7.17 13.13
CA HIS A 273 11.60 -5.90 12.60
C HIS A 273 12.66 -5.23 11.70
N GLY A 274 13.93 -5.32 12.11
CA GLY A 274 15.04 -4.81 11.34
C GLY A 274 15.25 -5.47 9.98
N ALA A 275 15.09 -6.80 9.90
CA ALA A 275 15.16 -7.51 8.61
C ALA A 275 14.08 -7.01 7.64
N VAL A 276 12.87 -6.74 8.15
CA VAL A 276 11.77 -6.18 7.35
C VAL A 276 12.13 -4.77 6.87
N ARG A 277 12.66 -3.90 7.73
CA ARG A 277 13.11 -2.54 7.34
C ARG A 277 14.18 -2.56 6.26
N ASP A 278 15.11 -3.51 6.31
CA ASP A 278 16.12 -3.68 5.26
C ASP A 278 15.50 -4.16 3.94
N ALA A 279 14.48 -5.04 3.98
CA ALA A 279 13.70 -5.42 2.80
C ALA A 279 12.90 -4.23 2.22
N LEU A 280 12.24 -3.42 3.06
CA LEU A 280 11.52 -2.22 2.61
C LEU A 280 12.45 -1.24 1.90
N ARG A 281 13.70 -1.09 2.35
CA ARG A 281 14.70 -0.25 1.69
C ARG A 281 15.05 -0.76 0.29
N PHE A 282 15.23 -2.06 0.13
CA PHE A 282 15.47 -2.65 -1.19
C PHE A 282 14.29 -2.41 -2.14
N ILE A 283 13.06 -2.58 -1.64
CA ILE A 283 11.84 -2.33 -2.43
C ILE A 283 11.74 -0.83 -2.80
N ARG A 284 12.10 0.07 -1.88
CA ARG A 284 12.14 1.52 -2.11
C ARG A 284 13.05 1.86 -3.29
N GLU A 285 14.26 1.31 -3.34
CA GLU A 285 15.20 1.52 -4.44
C GLU A 285 14.59 1.09 -5.79
N THR A 286 13.93 -0.08 -5.84
CA THR A 286 13.24 -0.54 -7.05
C THR A 286 12.10 0.39 -7.47
N VAL A 287 11.25 0.81 -6.53
CA VAL A 287 10.14 1.74 -6.80
C VAL A 287 10.65 3.10 -7.27
N ASP A 288 11.72 3.63 -6.67
CA ASP A 288 12.28 4.92 -7.02
C ASP A 288 12.88 4.89 -8.44
N ILE A 289 13.50 3.78 -8.84
CA ILE A 289 13.97 3.56 -10.21
C ILE A 289 12.78 3.51 -11.16
N GLU A 290 11.81 2.63 -10.93
CA GLU A 290 10.68 2.42 -11.85
C GLU A 290 9.83 3.69 -12.01
N ALA A 291 9.57 4.41 -10.92
CA ALA A 291 8.84 5.67 -10.95
C ALA A 291 9.49 6.72 -11.86
N ASN A 292 10.79 6.58 -12.11
CA ASN A 292 11.62 7.46 -12.93
C ASN A 292 12.13 6.80 -14.22
N SER A 293 11.61 5.63 -14.60
CA SER A 293 11.95 4.94 -15.84
C SER A 293 11.08 5.37 -17.02
N ALA A 294 11.61 5.27 -18.24
CA ALA A 294 10.81 5.37 -19.46
C ALA A 294 10.30 3.98 -19.84
N THR A 295 9.04 3.69 -19.52
CA THR A 295 8.44 2.34 -19.61
C THR A 295 7.50 2.15 -20.81
N ASP A 296 7.46 3.11 -21.72
CA ASP A 296 6.62 3.08 -22.94
C ASP A 296 7.36 2.35 -24.09
N ASN A 297 6.63 2.00 -25.15
CA ASN A 297 7.17 1.38 -26.34
C ASN A 297 6.32 1.71 -27.59
N PRO A 298 6.93 1.91 -28.78
CA PRO A 298 8.36 1.98 -29.02
C PRO A 298 9.00 3.24 -28.41
N MET A 299 10.29 3.15 -28.12
CA MET A 299 11.09 4.26 -27.62
C MET A 299 11.46 5.20 -28.77
N VAL A 300 11.37 6.50 -28.53
CA VAL A 300 11.68 7.56 -29.51
C VAL A 300 12.93 8.31 -29.06
N PHE A 301 14.01 8.19 -29.82
CA PHE A 301 15.27 8.89 -29.59
C PHE A 301 15.35 10.06 -30.58
N ALA A 302 14.84 11.22 -30.16
CA ALA A 302 14.67 12.37 -31.05
C ALA A 302 16.00 12.98 -31.54
N ASP A 303 17.08 12.79 -30.77
CA ASP A 303 18.44 13.23 -31.06
C ASP A 303 19.06 12.45 -32.25
N THR A 304 18.79 11.15 -32.34
CA THR A 304 19.24 10.32 -33.49
C THR A 304 18.18 10.18 -34.57
N GLY A 305 16.91 10.42 -34.24
CA GLY A 305 15.75 10.17 -35.09
C GLY A 305 15.28 8.71 -35.08
N ASP A 306 15.85 7.87 -34.20
CA ASP A 306 15.53 6.45 -34.11
C ASP A 306 14.22 6.17 -33.37
N ILE A 307 13.56 5.10 -33.80
CA ILE A 307 12.42 4.51 -33.11
C ILE A 307 12.74 3.04 -32.87
N VAL A 308 12.90 2.68 -31.60
CA VAL A 308 13.41 1.37 -31.20
C VAL A 308 12.34 0.65 -30.39
N SER A 309 11.98 -0.56 -30.84
CA SER A 309 11.10 -1.44 -30.07
C SER A 309 11.92 -2.22 -29.05
N GLY A 310 11.49 -2.22 -27.81
CA GLY A 310 12.06 -2.96 -26.68
C GLY A 310 10.96 -3.50 -25.77
N GLY A 311 11.29 -3.70 -24.49
CA GLY A 311 10.41 -4.33 -23.49
C GLY A 311 10.34 -3.62 -22.15
N ASN A 312 10.63 -2.31 -22.09
CA ASN A 312 10.64 -1.55 -20.83
C ASN A 312 9.27 -1.50 -20.12
N PHE A 313 8.21 -1.89 -20.80
CA PHE A 313 6.87 -2.04 -20.23
C PHE A 313 6.70 -3.28 -19.34
N HIS A 314 7.67 -4.20 -19.32
CA HIS A 314 7.54 -5.48 -18.62
C HIS A 314 7.79 -5.30 -17.12
N GLY A 315 6.75 -5.48 -16.30
CA GLY A 315 6.75 -5.16 -14.86
C GLY A 315 7.50 -6.12 -13.94
N ALA A 316 8.49 -6.89 -14.42
CA ALA A 316 9.17 -7.91 -13.62
C ALA A 316 9.84 -7.35 -12.34
N PRO A 317 10.55 -6.20 -12.37
CA PRO A 317 11.11 -5.61 -11.15
C PRO A 317 10.03 -5.28 -10.11
N ILE A 318 8.89 -4.76 -10.56
CA ILE A 318 7.74 -4.43 -9.70
C ILE A 318 7.09 -5.68 -9.12
N ALA A 319 6.94 -6.74 -9.91
CA ALA A 319 6.38 -8.00 -9.44
C ALA A 319 7.24 -8.62 -8.32
N ILE A 320 8.56 -8.69 -8.52
CA ILE A 320 9.51 -9.21 -7.52
C ILE A 320 9.48 -8.36 -6.25
N ALA A 321 9.49 -7.03 -6.39
CA ALA A 321 9.46 -6.10 -5.26
C ALA A 321 8.14 -6.20 -4.47
N ALA A 322 7.01 -6.36 -5.15
CA ALA A 322 5.71 -6.55 -4.51
C ALA A 322 5.58 -7.91 -3.81
N ASP A 323 6.06 -8.99 -4.42
CA ASP A 323 6.10 -10.30 -3.77
C ASP A 323 6.99 -10.30 -2.52
N LEU A 324 8.16 -9.64 -2.61
CA LEU A 324 9.02 -9.43 -1.45
C LEU A 324 8.31 -8.62 -0.36
N LEU A 325 7.56 -7.57 -0.72
CA LEU A 325 6.79 -6.78 0.25
C LEU A 325 5.76 -7.65 0.99
N ALA A 326 4.96 -8.42 0.24
CA ALA A 326 3.95 -9.32 0.81
C ALA A 326 4.57 -10.35 1.77
N ALA A 327 5.70 -10.93 1.40
CA ALA A 327 6.43 -11.88 2.25
C ALA A 327 7.09 -11.19 3.47
N ALA A 328 7.67 -10.00 3.28
CA ALA A 328 8.44 -9.31 4.30
C ALA A 328 7.58 -8.83 5.48
N VAL A 329 6.30 -8.52 5.28
CA VAL A 329 5.42 -8.10 6.39
C VAL A 329 4.91 -9.27 7.24
N VAL A 330 4.99 -10.51 6.76
CA VAL A 330 4.52 -11.70 7.49
C VAL A 330 5.28 -11.90 8.82
N PRO A 331 6.63 -11.80 8.88
CA PRO A 331 7.35 -11.83 10.15
C PRO A 331 6.92 -10.77 11.16
N LEU A 332 6.54 -9.55 10.74
CA LEU A 332 6.02 -8.52 11.66
C LEU A 332 4.71 -8.97 12.30
N ALA A 333 3.76 -9.43 11.49
CA ALA A 333 2.46 -9.86 11.99
C ALA A 333 2.59 -11.10 12.88
N THR A 334 3.37 -12.10 12.47
CA THR A 334 3.53 -13.35 13.23
C THR A 334 4.27 -13.13 14.55
N ILE A 335 5.31 -12.30 14.62
CA ILE A 335 5.97 -12.00 15.90
C ILE A 335 5.08 -11.14 16.80
N SER A 336 4.30 -10.22 16.22
CA SER A 336 3.30 -9.40 16.92
C SER A 336 2.21 -10.26 17.55
N GLU A 337 1.65 -11.19 16.78
CA GLU A 337 0.65 -12.14 17.27
C GLU A 337 1.20 -13.03 18.40
N ARG A 338 2.47 -13.46 18.34
CA ARG A 338 3.13 -14.17 19.45
C ARG A 338 3.35 -13.31 20.69
N ARG A 339 3.35 -11.98 20.60
CA ARG A 339 3.35 -11.08 21.77
C ARG A 339 1.93 -10.89 22.30
N THR A 340 0.93 -10.78 21.44
CA THR A 340 -0.50 -10.81 21.81
C THR A 340 -0.84 -12.06 22.61
N ASP A 341 -0.45 -13.24 22.11
CA ASP A 341 -0.60 -14.54 22.79
C ASP A 341 -0.03 -14.51 24.22
N ARG A 342 1.18 -13.95 24.38
CA ARG A 342 1.82 -13.80 25.69
C ARG A 342 1.09 -12.86 26.63
N LEU A 343 0.52 -11.78 26.12
CA LEU A 343 -0.22 -10.80 26.92
C LEU A 343 -1.51 -11.43 27.47
N VAL A 344 -2.23 -12.19 26.66
CA VAL A 344 -3.53 -12.76 27.04
C VAL A 344 -3.41 -14.04 27.86
N ASP A 345 -2.28 -14.75 27.78
CA ASP A 345 -2.03 -15.96 28.57
C ASP A 345 -1.55 -15.60 29.99
N PRO A 346 -2.32 -15.93 31.05
CA PRO A 346 -1.96 -15.61 32.44
C PRO A 346 -0.69 -16.33 32.90
N ALA A 347 -0.38 -17.51 32.36
CA ALA A 347 0.84 -18.26 32.70
C ALA A 347 2.10 -17.58 32.13
N LEU A 348 1.95 -16.80 31.07
CA LEU A 348 3.06 -16.13 30.39
C LEU A 348 3.22 -14.66 30.81
N SER A 349 2.11 -13.96 31.07
CA SER A 349 2.11 -12.54 31.47
C SER A 349 2.15 -12.32 32.98
N GLY A 350 1.56 -13.23 33.76
CA GLY A 350 1.22 -13.00 35.16
C GLY A 350 0.13 -11.94 35.35
N LEU A 351 -0.65 -11.66 34.30
CA LEU A 351 -1.85 -10.81 34.31
C LEU A 351 -3.10 -11.69 34.33
N PRO A 352 -4.30 -11.12 34.62
CA PRO A 352 -5.56 -11.83 34.44
C PRO A 352 -5.72 -12.41 33.03
N ALA A 353 -6.29 -13.61 32.94
CA ALA A 353 -6.50 -14.29 31.67
C ALA A 353 -7.30 -13.40 30.69
N PHE A 354 -6.84 -13.31 29.45
CA PHE A 354 -7.44 -12.48 28.40
C PHE A 354 -7.63 -11.00 28.77
N LEU A 355 -6.84 -10.52 29.73
CA LEU A 355 -6.76 -9.12 30.16
C LEU A 355 -8.09 -8.55 30.69
N THR A 356 -8.88 -9.40 31.36
CA THR A 356 -10.12 -9.01 32.05
C THR A 356 -10.06 -9.33 33.54
N ARG A 357 -10.64 -8.47 34.39
CA ARG A 357 -10.64 -8.65 35.85
C ARG A 357 -11.63 -9.73 36.31
N ASP A 358 -12.75 -9.91 35.60
CA ASP A 358 -13.83 -10.84 35.96
C ASP A 358 -13.89 -12.03 35.00
N GLY A 359 -12.78 -12.75 34.87
CA GLY A 359 -12.66 -13.93 34.00
C GLY A 359 -13.68 -15.02 34.35
N GLY A 360 -14.28 -15.61 33.32
CA GLY A 360 -15.31 -16.65 33.45
C GLY A 360 -16.73 -16.13 33.22
N LEU A 361 -17.01 -14.89 33.63
CA LEU A 361 -18.19 -14.14 33.17
C LEU A 361 -17.86 -13.31 31.93
N LYS A 362 -16.69 -12.65 31.94
CA LYS A 362 -16.18 -11.85 30.83
C LYS A 362 -15.10 -12.62 30.07
N SER A 363 -15.10 -12.49 28.75
CA SER A 363 -14.10 -13.09 27.85
C SER A 363 -12.93 -12.15 27.56
N GLY A 364 -13.07 -10.85 27.84
CA GLY A 364 -12.01 -9.87 27.62
C GLY A 364 -11.57 -9.82 26.15
N LEU A 365 -10.26 -9.88 25.94
CA LEU A 365 -9.64 -9.80 24.60
C LEU A 365 -9.39 -11.16 23.94
N MET A 366 -10.05 -12.23 24.40
CA MET A 366 -9.93 -13.58 23.84
C MET A 366 -10.15 -13.60 22.31
N LEU A 367 -11.26 -13.03 21.83
CA LEU A 367 -11.58 -13.05 20.40
C LEU A 367 -10.74 -12.06 19.59
N ALA A 368 -10.18 -11.02 20.22
CA ALA A 368 -9.19 -10.17 19.56
C ALA A 368 -7.93 -10.98 19.23
N HIS A 369 -7.45 -11.82 20.17
CA HIS A 369 -6.34 -12.73 19.90
C HIS A 369 -6.65 -13.77 18.82
N VAL A 370 -7.83 -14.40 18.85
CA VAL A 370 -8.26 -15.33 17.78
C VAL A 370 -8.26 -14.63 16.41
N THR A 371 -8.73 -13.38 16.35
CA THR A 371 -8.71 -12.57 15.13
C THR A 371 -7.28 -12.32 14.65
N ALA A 372 -6.36 -11.94 15.54
CA ALA A 372 -4.94 -11.77 15.20
C ALA A 372 -4.32 -13.05 14.64
N ALA A 373 -4.62 -14.22 15.24
CA ALA A 373 -4.14 -15.51 14.76
C ALA A 373 -4.68 -15.86 13.37
N ALA A 374 -5.97 -15.62 13.11
CA ALA A 374 -6.59 -15.86 11.82
C ALA A 374 -5.96 -14.98 10.72
N VAL A 375 -5.82 -13.67 10.98
CA VAL A 375 -5.23 -12.71 10.04
C VAL A 375 -3.73 -12.99 9.81
N ALA A 376 -2.98 -13.33 10.85
CA ALA A 376 -1.58 -13.74 10.72
C ALA A 376 -1.41 -15.03 9.90
N SER A 377 -2.42 -15.92 9.90
CA SER A 377 -2.44 -17.11 9.05
C SER A 377 -2.78 -16.77 7.60
N GLU A 378 -3.76 -15.89 7.36
CA GLU A 378 -4.13 -15.41 6.01
C GLU A 378 -2.92 -14.80 5.29
N LEU A 379 -2.10 -14.02 6.00
CA LEU A 379 -0.86 -13.44 5.48
C LEU A 379 0.09 -14.46 4.85
N LYS A 380 0.13 -15.70 5.36
CA LYS A 380 0.99 -16.75 4.80
C LYS A 380 0.52 -17.18 3.41
N SER A 381 -0.79 -17.18 3.18
CA SER A 381 -1.37 -17.41 1.86
C SER A 381 -1.08 -16.24 0.91
N LEU A 382 -1.20 -15.01 1.41
CA LEU A 382 -0.84 -13.80 0.64
C LEU A 382 0.66 -13.71 0.31
N ALA A 383 1.52 -14.42 1.03
CA ALA A 383 2.96 -14.43 0.76
C ALA A 383 3.36 -15.32 -0.43
N HIS A 384 2.46 -16.14 -0.99
CA HIS A 384 2.77 -16.95 -2.16
C HIS A 384 3.04 -16.04 -3.37
N PRO A 385 4.22 -16.09 -4.03
CA PRO A 385 4.61 -15.12 -5.06
C PRO A 385 3.72 -15.19 -6.30
N SER A 386 3.37 -14.04 -6.85
CA SER A 386 2.58 -13.92 -8.09
C SER A 386 3.49 -13.73 -9.31
N GLY A 387 4.65 -13.09 -9.14
CA GLY A 387 5.61 -12.81 -10.21
C GLY A 387 6.44 -14.02 -10.66
N VAL A 388 6.23 -15.20 -10.05
CA VAL A 388 6.79 -16.48 -10.53
C VAL A 388 5.87 -17.18 -11.53
N ASP A 389 4.65 -16.65 -11.74
CA ASP A 389 3.66 -17.19 -12.67
C ASP A 389 3.68 -16.45 -14.01
N THR A 390 3.29 -17.14 -15.07
CA THR A 390 3.09 -16.58 -16.41
C THR A 390 2.05 -17.39 -17.18
N ILE A 391 1.12 -16.68 -17.83
CA ILE A 391 0.12 -17.28 -18.71
C ILE A 391 0.22 -16.56 -20.06
N PRO A 392 0.63 -17.26 -21.14
CA PRO A 392 0.73 -16.66 -22.47
C PRO A 392 -0.59 -16.07 -22.95
N THR A 393 -0.55 -14.84 -23.45
CA THR A 393 -1.70 -14.12 -24.02
C THR A 393 -1.44 -13.69 -25.46
N SER A 394 -2.46 -13.12 -26.11
CA SER A 394 -2.30 -12.46 -27.41
C SER A 394 -1.69 -13.39 -28.49
N ALA A 395 -2.19 -14.63 -28.58
CA ALA A 395 -1.71 -15.66 -29.50
C ALA A 395 -0.18 -15.89 -29.42
N ASN A 396 0.37 -15.96 -28.20
CA ASN A 396 1.79 -16.12 -27.90
C ASN A 396 2.69 -14.96 -28.34
N ARG A 397 2.13 -13.77 -28.62
CA ARG A 397 2.95 -12.55 -28.71
C ARG A 397 3.38 -12.06 -27.34
N GLU A 398 2.54 -12.28 -26.33
CA GLU A 398 2.85 -12.06 -24.91
C GLU A 398 3.05 -13.42 -24.25
N ASP A 399 4.13 -14.11 -24.60
CA ASP A 399 4.46 -15.47 -24.16
C ASP A 399 5.09 -15.53 -22.76
N HIS A 400 5.57 -14.40 -22.25
CA HIS A 400 6.02 -14.21 -20.89
C HIS A 400 5.54 -12.88 -20.31
N VAL A 401 5.00 -12.92 -19.08
CA VAL A 401 4.40 -11.76 -18.42
C VAL A 401 4.84 -11.69 -16.96
N SER A 402 4.67 -10.55 -16.28
CA SER A 402 5.19 -10.36 -14.91
C SER A 402 4.17 -10.56 -13.79
N MET A 403 2.88 -10.48 -14.08
CA MET A 403 1.80 -10.42 -13.07
C MET A 403 1.99 -9.30 -12.03
N SER A 404 2.67 -8.21 -12.38
CA SER A 404 3.05 -7.12 -11.46
C SER A 404 1.86 -6.48 -10.75
N MET A 405 0.73 -6.27 -11.44
CA MET A 405 -0.47 -5.70 -10.85
C MET A 405 -1.08 -6.60 -9.76
N THR A 406 -1.18 -7.91 -10.03
CA THR A 406 -1.67 -8.89 -9.06
C THR A 406 -0.75 -8.96 -7.84
N ALA A 407 0.57 -8.98 -8.07
CA ALA A 407 1.56 -8.94 -6.99
C ALA A 407 1.40 -7.67 -6.13
N ALA A 408 1.25 -6.50 -6.74
CA ALA A 408 1.08 -5.22 -6.05
C ALA A 408 -0.20 -5.16 -5.21
N LEU A 409 -1.34 -5.59 -5.76
CA LEU A 409 -2.61 -5.64 -5.02
C LEU A 409 -2.56 -6.59 -3.82
N LYS A 410 -1.91 -7.75 -3.99
CA LYS A 410 -1.68 -8.71 -2.92
C LYS A 410 -0.77 -8.13 -1.83
N ALA A 411 0.25 -7.37 -2.21
CA ALA A 411 1.11 -6.65 -1.28
C ALA A 411 0.36 -5.57 -0.49
N GLU A 412 -0.49 -4.76 -1.14
CA GLU A 412 -1.36 -3.80 -0.44
C GLU A 412 -2.26 -4.49 0.59
N CYS A 413 -2.87 -5.62 0.21
CA CYS A 413 -3.70 -6.42 1.11
C CYS A 413 -2.87 -6.94 2.30
N ALA A 414 -1.69 -7.51 2.06
CA ALA A 414 -0.80 -8.02 3.10
C ALA A 414 -0.39 -6.92 4.09
N VAL A 415 -0.06 -5.71 3.60
CA VAL A 415 0.26 -4.57 4.47
C VAL A 415 -0.93 -4.19 5.36
N SER A 416 -2.16 -4.19 4.82
CA SER A 416 -3.37 -3.92 5.62
C SER A 416 -3.61 -4.99 6.68
N ARG A 417 -3.45 -6.28 6.36
CA ARG A 417 -3.59 -7.39 7.32
C ARG A 417 -2.53 -7.30 8.43
N ALA A 418 -1.28 -6.98 8.08
CA ALA A 418 -0.22 -6.79 9.09
C ALA A 418 -0.53 -5.65 10.05
N ARG A 419 -1.07 -4.52 9.54
CA ARG A 419 -1.53 -3.39 10.36
C ARG A 419 -2.63 -3.79 11.35
N GLU A 420 -3.57 -4.63 10.94
CA GLU A 420 -4.66 -5.11 11.82
C GLU A 420 -4.11 -5.96 12.97
N VAL A 421 -3.15 -6.86 12.70
CA VAL A 421 -2.51 -7.68 13.75
C VAL A 421 -1.76 -6.80 14.75
N ILE A 422 -1.00 -5.81 14.27
CA ILE A 422 -0.27 -4.86 15.14
C ILE A 422 -1.23 -3.98 15.94
N ALA A 423 -2.36 -3.58 15.37
CA ALA A 423 -3.39 -2.84 16.10
C ALA A 423 -3.99 -3.66 17.25
N ILE A 424 -4.18 -4.96 17.06
CA ILE A 424 -4.62 -5.88 18.13
C ILE A 424 -3.55 -6.00 19.22
N GLU A 425 -2.26 -6.11 18.85
CA GLU A 425 -1.17 -6.12 19.82
C GLU A 425 -1.19 -4.85 20.69
N ILE A 426 -1.31 -3.67 20.07
CA ILE A 426 -1.38 -2.39 20.78
C ILE A 426 -2.60 -2.32 21.71
N LEU A 427 -3.76 -2.81 21.27
CA LEU A 427 -4.97 -2.89 22.10
C LEU A 427 -4.71 -3.72 23.37
N CYS A 428 -4.15 -4.92 23.20
CA CYS A 428 -3.82 -5.82 24.31
C CYS A 428 -2.75 -5.22 25.22
N ALA A 429 -1.69 -4.63 24.66
CA ALA A 429 -0.61 -4.05 25.44
C ALA A 429 -1.07 -2.83 26.27
N CYS A 430 -1.92 -1.97 25.70
CA CYS A 430 -2.49 -0.84 26.44
C CYS A 430 -3.41 -1.32 27.58
N GLN A 431 -4.23 -2.35 27.34
CA GLN A 431 -5.06 -2.94 28.39
C GLN A 431 -4.19 -3.58 29.48
N ALA A 432 -3.11 -4.26 29.11
CA ALA A 432 -2.17 -4.85 30.07
C ALA A 432 -1.48 -3.80 30.94
N ILE A 433 -1.11 -2.65 30.38
CA ILE A 433 -0.56 -1.51 31.14
C ILE A 433 -1.60 -0.98 32.15
N ASP A 434 -2.88 -0.87 31.78
CA ASP A 434 -3.94 -0.43 32.71
C ASP A 434 -4.08 -1.38 33.92
N LEU A 435 -3.90 -2.68 33.69
CA LEU A 435 -3.99 -3.70 34.75
C LEU A 435 -2.79 -3.68 35.71
N LEU A 436 -1.69 -3.00 35.34
CA LEU A 436 -0.48 -2.87 36.15
C LEU A 436 -0.46 -1.62 37.05
N ALA A 437 -1.50 -0.78 36.99
CA ALA A 437 -1.63 0.37 37.87
C ALA A 437 -1.48 -0.04 39.36
N PRO A 438 -0.75 0.75 40.18
CA PRO A 438 -0.27 2.11 39.92
C PRO A 438 1.12 2.21 39.26
N LEU A 439 1.69 1.11 38.74
CA LEU A 439 2.94 1.20 37.98
C LEU A 439 2.72 1.99 36.69
N MET A 440 3.68 2.84 36.35
CA MET A 440 3.65 3.68 35.16
C MET A 440 4.66 3.20 34.13
N THR A 441 4.26 3.20 32.86
CA THR A 441 5.15 2.97 31.72
C THR A 441 6.10 4.18 31.52
N SER A 442 6.97 4.13 30.52
CA SER A 442 7.86 5.25 30.18
C SER A 442 7.09 6.48 29.70
N PRO A 443 7.66 7.69 29.75
CA PRO A 443 6.99 8.90 29.24
C PRO A 443 6.54 8.77 27.77
N ALA A 444 7.39 8.20 26.91
CA ALA A 444 7.09 8.01 25.49
C ALA A 444 5.91 7.05 25.27
N LEU A 445 5.90 5.91 25.97
CA LEU A 445 4.81 4.93 25.87
C LEU A 445 3.53 5.42 26.55
N ALA A 446 3.64 6.24 27.61
CA ALA A 446 2.49 6.85 28.27
C ALA A 446 1.76 7.82 27.34
N ALA A 447 2.49 8.57 26.49
CA ALA A 447 1.88 9.45 25.48
C ALA A 447 1.13 8.65 24.41
N VAL A 448 1.72 7.55 23.91
CA VAL A 448 1.06 6.63 22.98
C VAL A 448 -0.19 6.00 23.62
N HIS A 449 -0.06 5.48 24.84
CA HIS A 449 -1.16 4.89 25.59
C HIS A 449 -2.30 5.90 25.80
N GLY A 450 -1.98 7.14 26.17
CA GLY A 450 -2.94 8.22 26.31
C GLY A 450 -3.68 8.55 25.01
N LEU A 451 -2.96 8.59 23.88
CA LEU A 451 -3.58 8.76 22.56
C LEU A 451 -4.53 7.61 22.23
N VAL A 452 -4.13 6.35 22.45
CA VAL A 452 -5.00 5.19 22.26
C VAL A 452 -6.23 5.31 23.15
N ARG A 453 -6.07 5.64 24.43
CA ARG A 453 -7.17 5.79 25.40
C ARG A 453 -8.13 6.93 25.07
N SER A 454 -7.65 7.98 24.38
CA SER A 454 -8.51 9.06 23.87
C SER A 454 -9.49 8.60 22.77
N ARG A 455 -9.22 7.45 22.13
CA ARG A 455 -10.04 6.87 21.06
C ARG A 455 -10.71 5.56 21.46
N VAL A 456 -10.06 4.79 22.32
CA VAL A 456 -10.43 3.44 22.73
C VAL A 456 -10.39 3.36 24.27
N PRO A 457 -11.56 3.39 24.95
CA PRO A 457 -11.63 3.29 26.40
C PRO A 457 -10.97 2.02 26.94
N ALA A 458 -10.62 1.99 28.23
CA ALA A 458 -10.21 0.74 28.89
C ALA A 458 -11.33 -0.31 28.81
N LEU A 459 -10.97 -1.59 28.84
CA LEU A 459 -11.94 -2.68 28.81
C LEU A 459 -12.28 -3.11 30.25
N ASP A 460 -13.32 -2.48 30.81
CA ASP A 460 -13.85 -2.84 32.13
C ASP A 460 -14.97 -3.91 32.03
N ASP A 461 -15.80 -3.81 31.00
CA ASP A 461 -16.85 -4.76 30.62
C ASP A 461 -16.66 -5.23 29.17
N ASP A 462 -17.14 -6.43 28.86
CA ASP A 462 -17.09 -6.99 27.50
C ASP A 462 -17.85 -6.09 26.52
N ARG A 463 -17.19 -5.79 25.40
CA ARG A 463 -17.78 -5.11 24.23
C ARG A 463 -17.16 -5.67 22.96
N ALA A 464 -17.79 -5.40 21.82
CA ALA A 464 -17.21 -5.78 20.53
C ALA A 464 -15.83 -5.12 20.34
N PRO A 465 -14.74 -5.88 20.12
CA PRO A 465 -13.40 -5.31 19.96
C PRO A 465 -13.15 -4.74 18.56
N ALA A 466 -14.00 -5.06 17.57
CA ALA A 466 -13.78 -4.66 16.17
C ALA A 466 -13.68 -3.13 15.97
N PRO A 467 -14.56 -2.28 16.55
CA PRO A 467 -14.41 -0.83 16.45
C PRO A 467 -13.10 -0.31 17.05
N ASP A 468 -12.65 -0.90 18.16
CA ASP A 468 -11.42 -0.52 18.85
C ASP A 468 -10.18 -0.85 18.00
N ILE A 469 -10.16 -2.04 17.39
CA ILE A 469 -9.10 -2.47 16.47
C ILE A 469 -9.04 -1.53 15.26
N VAL A 470 -10.19 -1.19 14.67
CA VAL A 470 -10.27 -0.26 13.52
C VAL A 470 -9.76 1.12 13.90
N ALA A 471 -10.10 1.63 15.08
CA ALA A 471 -9.63 2.93 15.56
C ALA A 471 -8.10 2.96 15.70
N ILE A 472 -7.50 1.91 16.27
CA ILE A 472 -6.03 1.83 16.41
C ILE A 472 -5.36 1.66 15.04
N ALA A 473 -5.92 0.85 14.14
CA ALA A 473 -5.41 0.70 12.79
C ALA A 473 -5.40 2.03 12.01
N GLN A 474 -6.38 2.92 12.25
CA GLN A 474 -6.39 4.28 11.69
C GLN A 474 -5.29 5.17 12.29
N LEU A 475 -4.98 5.04 13.58
CA LEU A 475 -3.85 5.75 14.20
C LEU A 475 -2.51 5.33 13.57
N ILE A 476 -2.35 4.04 13.23
CA ILE A 476 -1.18 3.55 12.48
C ILE A 476 -1.16 4.13 11.06
N GLU A 477 -2.29 4.13 10.36
CA GLU A 477 -2.38 4.62 8.97
C GLU A 477 -2.01 6.11 8.84
N THR A 478 -2.30 6.90 9.88
CA THR A 478 -2.10 8.36 9.91
C THR A 478 -0.80 8.80 10.56
N SER A 479 0.07 7.86 10.97
CA SER A 479 1.29 8.16 11.75
C SER A 479 1.03 8.83 13.11
N ALA A 480 -0.20 8.79 13.63
CA ALA A 480 -0.53 9.46 14.88
C ALA A 480 0.20 8.86 16.10
N LEU A 481 0.53 7.56 16.07
CA LEU A 481 1.24 6.90 17.18
C LEU A 481 2.71 7.33 17.29
N GLU A 482 3.39 7.46 16.15
CA GLU A 482 4.78 7.93 16.12
C GLU A 482 4.88 9.41 16.48
N ASP A 483 3.93 10.24 16.02
CA ASP A 483 3.85 11.65 16.39
C ASP A 483 3.62 11.86 17.90
N ALA A 484 2.95 10.92 18.57
CA ALA A 484 2.65 11.02 20.00
C ALA A 484 3.83 10.67 20.91
N CYS A 485 4.78 9.86 20.47
CA CYS A 485 5.74 9.23 21.39
C CYS A 485 6.92 10.11 21.84
N ASP A 486 7.02 11.37 21.37
CA ASP A 486 8.11 12.33 21.64
C ASP A 486 9.55 11.73 21.49
N ALA A 487 9.64 10.56 20.88
CA ALA A 487 10.85 9.78 20.65
C ALA A 487 10.99 9.58 19.15
N LEU A 488 12.23 9.65 18.66
CA LEU A 488 12.50 9.55 17.23
C LEU A 488 12.37 8.09 16.77
N VAL A 489 11.17 7.71 16.32
CA VAL A 489 10.92 6.41 15.68
C VAL A 489 11.16 6.56 14.18
N LYS A 490 12.33 6.10 13.72
CA LYS A 490 12.75 6.19 12.31
C LYS A 490 12.19 5.07 11.45
#